data_AF-A0AA39MWM4-F1
#
_entry.id   AF-A0AA39MWM4-F1
#
_cell.length_a   1.000
_cell.length_b   1.000
_cell.length_c   1.000
_cell.angle_alpha   90.00
_cell.angle_beta   90.00
_cell.angle_gamma   90.00
#
_symmetry.space_group_name_H-M   'P 1'
#
loop_
_entity.id
_entity.type
_entity.pdbx_description
1 polymer ?
#
loop_
_entity_poly.entity_id
_entity_poly.type
_entity_poly.pdbx_seq_one_letter_code
_entity_poly.pdbx_strand_id
1 'polypeptide(L)'
;SAAVYAFLARLGGEDVLDILNGNDINRLDNIITLCRYLHEPFDKLQMYLTAIKVWVYNCRDHTYAVETLFDKMLSHIPENPVTFTTDDPENFPLPSPFLLALHRACARVAHFSGAFYQDDD
;
A
#
# COMPACT_ATOMS: atom_id res chain seq x y z
N SER A 1 7.81 -14.14 -12.42
CA SER A 1 6.83 -14.70 -13.38
C SER A 1 6.47 -13.62 -14.41
N ALA A 2 6.48 -13.93 -15.71
CA ALA A 2 6.16 -12.96 -16.77
C ALA A 2 4.73 -12.40 -16.67
N ALA A 3 3.79 -13.18 -16.15
CA ALA A 3 2.41 -12.74 -15.94
C ALA A 3 2.29 -11.68 -14.84
N VAL A 4 3.05 -11.83 -13.74
CA VAL A 4 3.12 -10.84 -12.66
C VAL A 4 3.74 -9.53 -13.18
N TYR A 5 4.78 -9.64 -14.00
CA TYR A 5 5.45 -8.48 -14.61
C TYR A 5 4.49 -7.69 -15.52
N ALA A 6 3.78 -8.38 -16.41
CA ALA A 6 2.78 -7.75 -17.29
C ALA A 6 1.59 -7.16 -16.52
N PHE A 7 1.19 -7.78 -15.40
CA PHE A 7 0.15 -7.27 -14.52
C PHE A 7 0.58 -5.98 -13.82
N LEU A 8 1.78 -5.95 -13.24
CA LEU A 8 2.33 -4.76 -12.59
C LEU A 8 2.53 -3.62 -13.60
N ALA A 9 3.04 -3.89 -14.79
CA ALA A 9 3.16 -2.91 -15.86
C ALA A 9 1.80 -2.30 -16.26
N ARG A 10 0.73 -3.10 -16.26
CA ARG A 10 -0.62 -2.62 -16.56
C ARG A 10 -1.22 -1.76 -15.45
N LEU A 11 -0.85 -2.01 -14.19
CA LEU A 11 -1.37 -1.26 -13.05
C LEU A 11 -0.57 0.00 -12.73
N GLY A 12 0.75 -0.06 -12.87
CA GLY A 12 1.67 1.00 -12.47
C GLY A 12 2.45 1.66 -13.62
N GLY A 13 2.33 1.18 -14.85
CA GLY A 13 3.16 1.66 -15.97
C GLY A 13 4.56 1.04 -15.98
N GLU A 14 5.38 1.42 -16.98
CA GLU A 14 6.75 0.91 -17.14
C GLU A 14 7.66 1.33 -15.96
N ASP A 15 7.47 2.53 -15.42
CA ASP A 15 8.21 3.06 -14.26
C ASP A 15 8.11 2.16 -13.01
N VAL A 16 6.98 1.46 -12.82
CA VAL A 16 6.81 0.55 -11.67
C VAL A 16 7.79 -0.61 -11.70
N LEU A 17 8.16 -1.06 -12.90
CA LEU A 17 9.06 -2.21 -13.05
C LEU A 17 10.49 -1.81 -12.76
N ASP A 18 10.87 -0.57 -13.05
CA ASP A 18 12.18 -0.02 -12.70
C ASP A 18 12.30 0.20 -11.19
N ILE A 19 11.23 0.69 -10.54
CA ILE A 19 11.17 0.82 -9.07
C ILE A 19 11.30 -0.55 -8.38
N LEU A 20 10.63 -1.59 -8.92
CA LEU A 20 10.57 -2.91 -8.28
C LEU A 20 11.76 -3.83 -8.62
N ASN A 21 12.46 -3.61 -9.74
CA ASN A 21 13.60 -4.47 -10.15
C ASN A 21 14.97 -3.77 -10.05
N GLY A 22 15.01 -2.49 -9.69
CA GLY A 22 16.22 -1.68 -9.69
C GLY A 22 16.84 -1.45 -8.30
N ASN A 23 17.84 -0.56 -8.28
CA ASN A 23 18.48 -0.07 -7.05
C ASN A 23 17.54 0.74 -6.14
N ASP A 24 16.36 1.10 -6.64
CA ASP A 24 15.39 1.98 -6.00
C ASP A 24 14.38 1.24 -5.10
N ILE A 25 14.49 -0.09 -4.97
CA ILE A 25 13.57 -0.88 -4.14
C ILE A 25 13.62 -0.49 -2.66
N ASN A 26 14.77 -0.01 -2.18
CA ASN A 26 15.02 0.37 -0.77
C ASN A 26 14.82 1.86 -0.48
N ARG A 27 14.06 2.59 -1.31
CA ARG A 27 13.74 4.00 -1.04
C ARG A 27 12.85 4.12 0.20
N LEU A 28 13.07 5.18 0.99
CA LEU A 28 12.31 5.43 2.22
C LEU A 28 10.82 5.68 1.95
N ASP A 29 10.45 6.21 0.79
CA ASP A 29 9.05 6.39 0.39
C ASP A 29 8.35 5.08 -0.03
N ASN A 30 9.09 3.97 -0.11
CA ASN A 30 8.59 2.60 -0.27
C ASN A 30 8.63 1.81 1.06
N ILE A 31 8.78 2.48 2.21
CA ILE A 31 8.85 1.85 3.52
C ILE A 31 7.77 2.43 4.43
N ILE A 32 7.07 1.55 5.15
CA ILE A 32 6.12 1.93 6.21
C ILE A 32 6.39 1.03 7.42
N THR A 33 6.54 1.66 8.58
CA THR A 33 6.64 0.92 9.84
C THR A 33 5.24 0.70 10.40
N LEU A 34 4.86 -0.56 10.59
CA LEU A 34 3.57 -0.95 11.15
C LEU A 34 3.78 -1.74 12.45
N CYS A 35 2.83 -1.65 13.37
CA CYS A 35 2.81 -2.56 14.51
C CYS A 35 2.55 -4.00 14.02
N ARG A 36 2.97 -5.00 14.81
CA ARG A 36 2.89 -6.41 14.41
C ARG A 36 1.51 -6.84 13.89
N TYR A 37 0.44 -6.38 14.52
CA TYR A 37 -0.94 -6.72 14.15
C TYR A 37 -1.42 -6.12 12.82
N LEU A 38 -0.75 -5.07 12.33
CA LEU A 38 -1.06 -4.44 11.04
C LEU A 38 -0.05 -4.83 9.96
N HIS A 39 1.18 -5.18 10.34
CA HIS A 39 2.23 -5.58 9.41
C HIS A 39 1.86 -6.84 8.63
N GLU A 40 1.47 -7.91 9.32
CA GLU A 40 1.14 -9.19 8.67
C GLU A 40 -0.06 -9.08 7.71
N PRO A 41 -1.20 -8.46 8.08
CA PRO A 41 -2.30 -8.28 7.15
C PRO A 41 -1.97 -7.35 5.98
N PHE A 42 -1.11 -6.36 6.17
CA PHE A 42 -0.65 -5.48 5.08
C PHE A 42 0.20 -6.25 4.07
N ASP A 43 1.12 -7.10 4.54
CA ASP A 43 1.94 -7.97 3.69
C ASP A 43 1.11 -9.02 2.95
N LYS A 44 0.11 -9.60 3.63
CA LYS A 44 -0.81 -10.60 3.06
C LYS A 44 -1.89 -9.99 2.16
N LEU A 45 -1.81 -8.69 1.87
CA LEU A 45 -2.77 -7.94 1.06
C LEU A 45 -4.21 -7.97 1.60
N GLN A 46 -4.39 -8.17 2.90
CA GLN A 46 -5.69 -8.28 3.59
C GLN A 46 -6.23 -6.92 4.06
N MET A 47 -5.36 -5.91 4.13
CA MET A 47 -5.71 -4.52 4.37
C MET A 47 -4.97 -3.61 3.40
N TYR A 48 -5.49 -2.42 3.12
CA TYR A 48 -4.88 -1.46 2.20
C TYR A 48 -5.30 -0.01 2.52
N LEU A 49 -4.51 0.93 2.01
CA LEU A 49 -4.68 2.37 2.24
C LEU A 49 -5.33 3.02 1.02
N THR A 50 -6.50 3.64 1.22
CA THR A 50 -7.26 4.33 0.18
C THR A 50 -7.18 5.84 0.40
N ALA A 51 -6.55 6.58 -0.52
CA ALA A 51 -6.40 8.02 -0.40
C ALA A 51 -7.76 8.72 -0.24
N ILE A 52 -7.91 9.54 0.80
CA ILE A 52 -9.06 10.42 0.99
C ILE A 52 -8.74 11.75 0.30
N LYS A 53 -9.66 12.22 -0.54
CA LYS A 53 -9.51 13.28 -1.56
C LYS A 53 -8.95 12.76 -2.88
N VAL A 54 -9.88 12.25 -3.67
CA VAL A 54 -9.66 11.95 -5.10
C VAL A 54 -10.06 13.19 -5.88
N TRP A 55 -9.11 13.82 -6.56
CA TRP A 55 -9.17 14.20 -7.98
C TRP A 55 -7.74 14.60 -8.37
N VAL A 56 -7.14 13.88 -9.32
CA VAL A 56 -5.74 14.00 -9.79
C VAL A 56 -4.73 13.26 -8.91
N TYR A 57 -3.75 12.62 -9.58
CA TYR A 57 -2.66 11.74 -9.12
C TYR A 57 -1.74 12.27 -7.98
N ASN A 58 -2.20 13.20 -7.14
CA ASN A 58 -1.47 13.79 -6.03
C ASN A 58 -2.33 13.76 -4.76
N CYS A 59 -2.17 12.71 -3.94
CA CYS A 59 -2.64 12.72 -2.55
C CYS A 59 -1.77 13.70 -1.75
N ARG A 60 -2.05 15.00 -1.88
CA ARG A 60 -1.21 16.07 -1.31
C ARG A 60 -1.19 16.07 0.22
N ASP A 61 -2.26 15.58 0.84
CA ASP A 61 -2.40 15.62 2.29
C ASP A 61 -1.94 14.32 2.96
N HIS A 62 -1.51 13.30 2.19
CA HIS A 62 -1.11 11.98 2.70
C HIS A 62 -2.10 11.37 3.71
N THR A 63 -3.39 11.60 3.50
CA THR A 63 -4.49 11.07 4.29
C THR A 63 -5.13 9.86 3.60
N TYR A 64 -5.26 8.77 4.33
CA TYR A 64 -5.75 7.49 3.80
C TYR A 64 -6.79 6.87 4.73
N ALA A 65 -7.89 6.40 4.15
CA ALA A 65 -8.79 5.45 4.80
C ALA A 65 -8.08 4.10 4.85
N VAL A 66 -8.06 3.48 6.03
CA VAL A 66 -7.64 2.09 6.15
C VAL A 66 -8.84 1.19 5.88
N GLU A 67 -8.72 0.34 4.87
CA GLU A 67 -9.76 -0.58 4.42
C GLU A 67 -9.28 -2.03 4.57
N THR A 68 -10.17 -2.93 4.96
CA THR A 68 -9.88 -4.34 5.23
C THR A 68 -11.15 -5.18 5.05
N LEU A 69 -11.01 -6.48 4.82
CA LEU A 69 -12.12 -7.44 4.89
C LEU A 69 -12.37 -7.96 6.31
N PHE A 70 -11.46 -7.69 7.24
CA PHE A 70 -11.51 -8.18 8.61
C PHE A 70 -11.77 -7.03 9.57
N ASP A 71 -13.05 -6.72 9.83
CA ASP A 71 -13.48 -5.58 10.66
C ASP A 71 -12.81 -5.54 12.04
N LYS A 72 -12.51 -6.70 12.63
CA LYS A 72 -11.80 -6.78 13.91
C LYS A 72 -10.45 -6.05 13.88
N MET A 73 -9.78 -6.00 12.73
CA MET A 73 -8.48 -5.32 12.60
C MET A 73 -8.59 -3.81 12.73
N LEU A 74 -9.73 -3.22 12.36
CA LEU A 74 -9.94 -1.78 12.50
C LEU A 74 -9.91 -1.33 13.97
N SER A 75 -10.18 -2.25 14.91
CA SER A 75 -10.06 -1.95 16.35
C SER A 75 -8.61 -1.69 16.82
N HIS A 76 -7.61 -2.11 16.04
CA HIS A 76 -6.20 -1.82 16.31
C HIS A 76 -5.74 -0.47 15.75
N ILE A 77 -6.62 0.24 15.05
CA ILE A 77 -6.33 1.52 14.43
C ILE A 77 -7.02 2.61 15.27
N PRO A 78 -6.26 3.39 16.04
CA PRO A 78 -6.84 4.37 16.96
C PRO A 78 -7.58 5.50 16.23
N GLU A 79 -7.16 5.82 15.01
CA GLU A 79 -7.76 6.85 14.17
C GLU A 79 -7.82 6.38 12.71
N ASN A 80 -9.01 6.41 12.11
CA ASN A 80 -9.22 6.12 10.70
C ASN A 80 -10.17 7.20 10.15
N PRO A 81 -9.72 8.06 9.21
CA PRO A 81 -8.49 7.97 8.42
C PRO A 81 -7.18 8.29 9.14
N VAL A 82 -6.08 7.74 8.62
CA VAL A 82 -4.71 8.05 9.05
C VAL A 82 -4.12 9.14 8.17
N THR A 83 -3.34 10.05 8.75
CA THR A 83 -2.58 11.06 8.01
C THR A 83 -1.10 10.91 8.33
N PHE A 84 -0.27 10.71 7.30
CA PHE A 84 1.17 10.69 7.48
C PHE A 84 1.73 12.11 7.44
N THR A 85 2.60 12.43 8.39
CA THR A 85 3.28 13.72 8.48
C THR A 85 4.77 13.54 8.65
N THR A 86 5.55 14.51 8.19
CA THR A 86 6.99 14.60 8.40
C THR A 86 7.35 16.07 8.52
N ASP A 87 8.24 16.40 9.44
CA ASP A 87 8.81 17.74 9.55
C ASP A 87 10.06 17.91 8.68
N ASP A 88 10.56 16.81 8.09
CA ASP A 88 11.77 16.75 7.26
C ASP A 88 11.55 15.84 6.04
N PRO A 89 10.91 16.36 4.98
CA PRO A 89 10.58 15.58 3.80
C PRO A 89 11.79 15.17 2.95
N GLU A 90 12.95 15.80 3.12
CA GLU A 90 14.17 15.47 2.38
C GLU A 90 14.84 14.21 2.94
N ASN A 91 14.89 14.06 4.27
CA ASN A 91 15.50 12.89 4.91
C ASN A 91 14.48 11.80 5.26
N PHE A 92 13.22 12.17 5.51
CA PHE A 92 12.14 11.26 5.89
C PHE A 92 10.92 11.51 4.99
N PRO A 93 11.01 11.12 3.71
CA PRO A 93 9.89 11.27 2.79
C PRO A 93 8.71 10.42 3.26
N LEU A 94 7.52 10.94 3.01
CA LEU A 94 6.29 10.21 3.29
C LEU A 94 6.11 9.03 2.32
N PRO A 95 5.31 8.02 2.69
CA PRO A 95 5.02 6.90 1.79
C PRO A 95 4.44 7.39 0.46
N SER A 96 4.98 6.84 -0.63
CA SER A 96 4.60 7.21 -1.99
C SER A 96 3.12 6.90 -2.24
N PRO A 97 2.29 7.90 -2.59
CA PRO A 97 0.88 7.68 -2.90
C PRO A 97 0.68 6.70 -4.05
N PHE A 98 1.61 6.66 -5.00
CA PHE A 98 1.57 5.76 -6.14
C PHE A 98 1.81 4.30 -5.72
N LEU A 99 2.81 4.04 -4.87
CA LEU A 99 3.09 2.69 -4.38
C LEU A 99 1.97 2.17 -3.47
N LEU A 100 1.36 3.05 -2.66
CA LEU A 100 0.16 2.73 -1.89
C LEU A 100 -1.04 2.40 -2.79
N ALA A 101 -1.24 3.14 -3.87
CA ALA A 101 -2.29 2.86 -4.85
C ALA A 101 -2.07 1.51 -5.57
N LEU A 102 -0.80 1.19 -5.89
CA LEU A 102 -0.43 -0.10 -6.48
C LEU A 102 -0.70 -1.26 -5.51
N HIS A 103 -0.27 -1.14 -4.25
CA HIS A 103 -0.55 -2.13 -3.20
C HIS A 103 -2.06 -2.36 -3.06
N ARG A 104 -2.85 -1.28 -2.98
CA ARG A 104 -4.31 -1.35 -2.98
C ARG A 104 -4.88 -2.08 -4.20
N ALA A 105 -4.36 -1.82 -5.40
CA ALA A 105 -4.83 -2.51 -6.61
C ALA A 105 -4.55 -4.02 -6.53
N CYS A 106 -3.35 -4.41 -6.08
CA CYS A 106 -3.00 -5.80 -5.82
C CYS A 106 -3.92 -6.45 -4.77
N ALA A 107 -4.15 -5.77 -3.64
CA ALA A 107 -5.03 -6.27 -2.58
C ALA A 107 -6.46 -6.47 -3.04
N ARG A 108 -7.02 -5.52 -3.80
CA ARG A 108 -8.36 -5.67 -4.39
C ARG A 108 -8.41 -6.85 -5.36
N VAL A 109 -7.39 -7.04 -6.19
CA VAL A 109 -7.33 -8.20 -7.10
C VAL A 109 -7.24 -9.52 -6.30
N ALA A 110 -6.41 -9.61 -5.27
CA ALA A 110 -6.32 -10.78 -4.40
C ALA A 110 -7.67 -11.09 -3.74
N HIS A 111 -8.36 -10.06 -3.22
CA HIS A 111 -9.68 -10.19 -2.61
C HIS A 111 -10.74 -10.68 -3.60
N PHE A 112 -10.86 -10.06 -4.77
CA PHE A 112 -11.90 -10.42 -5.75
C PHE A 112 -11.63 -11.73 -6.49
N SER A 113 -10.37 -12.20 -6.51
CA SER A 113 -10.00 -13.49 -7.11
C SER A 113 -10.01 -14.65 -6.10
N GLY A 114 -10.21 -14.39 -4.81
CA GLY A 114 -10.09 -15.41 -3.76
C GLY A 114 -8.65 -15.88 -3.52
N ALA A 115 -7.65 -15.12 -3.97
CA ALA A 115 -6.24 -15.46 -3.90
C ALA A 115 -5.52 -14.87 -2.66
N PHE A 116 -6.26 -14.53 -1.61
CA PHE A 116 -5.66 -14.08 -0.37
C PHE A 116 -5.07 -15.28 0.39
N TYR A 117 -3.82 -15.15 0.86
CA TYR A 117 -3.20 -16.17 1.71
C TYR A 117 -3.87 -16.14 3.08
N GLN A 118 -4.62 -17.19 3.42
CA GLN A 118 -4.89 -17.56 4.80
C GLN A 118 -3.81 -18.56 5.20
N ASP A 119 -3.05 -18.25 6.26
CA ASP A 119 -2.37 -19.33 6.97
C ASP A 119 -3.46 -20.06 7.76
N ASP A 120 -3.68 -21.33 7.42
CA ASP A 120 -4.49 -22.25 8.22
C ASP A 120 -3.69 -22.57 9.49
N ASP A 121 -3.91 -21.81 10.56
CA ASP A 121 -3.51 -22.15 11.93
C ASP A 121 -4.71 -22.06 12.89
#